data_AF-X1U9R8-F1
#
_entry.id   AF-X1U9R8-F1
#
_cell.length_a   1.000
_cell.length_b   1.000
_cell.length_c   1.000
_cell.angle_alpha   90.00
_cell.angle_beta   90.00
_cell.angle_gamma   90.00
#
_symmetry.space_group_name_H-M   'P 1'
#
loop_
_entity.id
_entity.type
_entity.pdbx_description
1 polymer ?
#
loop_
_entity_poly.entity_id
_entity_poly.type
_entity_poly.pdbx_seq_one_letter_code
_entity_poly.pdbx_strand_id
1 'polypeptide(L)'
;MPAALQALITAGYDEGATAGVHFFTVRNNLYWAAEAIEAEDWADAKAKLYTAGDELGHATTHLLQDNVFNEGLRAHWKDAFEWINNNWPSGNGVTMDAILNAMLVADFDELQKFIGIVDAYRVAIWNAPFNANFYAALARGFETWP
;
A
#
# COMPACT_ATOMS: atom_id res chain seq x y z
N MET A 1 9.16 2.97 -5.02
CA MET A 1 8.48 3.13 -3.70
C MET A 1 9.46 3.80 -2.75
N PRO A 2 9.03 4.74 -1.90
CA PRO A 2 9.90 5.38 -0.91
C PRO A 2 10.50 4.35 0.06
N ALA A 3 11.77 4.52 0.44
CA ALA A 3 12.51 3.54 1.24
C ALA A 3 11.87 3.29 2.63
N ALA A 4 11.31 4.34 3.24
CA ALA A 4 10.62 4.23 4.54
C ALA A 4 9.37 3.34 4.47
N LEU A 5 8.55 3.50 3.43
CA LEU A 5 7.38 2.65 3.21
C LEU A 5 7.78 1.20 2.91
N GLN A 6 8.83 1.02 2.11
CA GLN A 6 9.36 -0.31 1.78
C GLN A 6 9.82 -1.04 3.05
N ALA A 7 10.49 -0.35 3.98
CA ALA A 7 10.95 -0.93 5.24
C ALA A 7 9.78 -1.43 6.10
N LEU A 8 8.71 -0.63 6.25
CA LEU A 8 7.52 -1.01 7.02
C LEU A 8 6.80 -2.22 6.42
N ILE A 9 6.66 -2.26 5.09
CA ILE A 9 6.04 -3.40 4.40
C ILE A 9 6.89 -4.67 4.57
N THR A 10 8.21 -4.55 4.45
CA THR A 10 9.13 -5.68 4.64
C THR A 10 9.08 -6.20 6.07
N ALA A 11 9.13 -5.33 7.07
CA ALA A 11 9.02 -5.73 8.47
C ALA A 11 7.68 -6.42 8.76
N GLY A 12 6.57 -5.87 8.25
CA GLY A 12 5.26 -6.52 8.34
C GLY A 12 5.23 -7.91 7.67
N TYR A 13 5.87 -8.07 6.51
CA TYR A 13 5.98 -9.38 5.86
C TYR A 13 6.76 -10.38 6.72
N ASP A 14 7.92 -9.98 7.25
CA ASP A 14 8.80 -10.84 8.05
C ASP A 14 8.13 -11.28 9.36
N GLU A 15 7.41 -10.37 10.03
CA GLU A 15 6.59 -10.67 11.21
C GLU A 15 5.47 -11.68 10.89
N GLY A 16 4.78 -11.50 9.77
CA GLY A 16 3.76 -12.42 9.30
C GLY A 16 4.32 -13.81 8.97
N ALA A 17 5.48 -13.87 8.33
CA ALA A 17 6.17 -15.11 8.02
C ALA A 17 6.58 -15.85 9.30
N THR A 18 7.11 -15.13 10.28
CA THR A 18 7.53 -15.68 11.58
C THR A 18 6.32 -16.23 12.36
N ALA A 19 5.22 -15.48 12.43
CA ALA A 19 3.97 -15.99 13.01
C ALA A 19 3.50 -17.27 12.30
N GLY A 20 3.63 -17.34 10.97
CA GLY A 20 3.31 -18.51 10.17
C GLY A 20 4.13 -19.75 10.56
N VAL A 21 5.44 -19.61 10.79
CA VAL A 21 6.31 -20.70 11.24
C VAL A 21 5.83 -21.26 12.58
N HIS A 22 5.52 -20.39 13.54
CA HIS A 22 4.98 -20.81 14.83
C HIS A 22 3.65 -21.58 14.68
N PHE A 23 2.70 -21.10 13.86
CA PHE A 23 1.46 -21.85 13.59
C PHE A 23 1.70 -23.23 12.96
N PHE A 24 2.67 -23.35 12.06
CA PHE A 24 3.05 -24.66 11.51
C PHE A 24 3.59 -25.59 12.60
N THR A 25 4.44 -25.08 13.49
CA THR A 25 4.96 -25.85 14.63
C THR A 25 3.85 -26.29 15.58
N VAL A 26 2.89 -25.40 15.90
CA VAL A 26 1.69 -25.71 16.69
C VAL A 26 0.93 -26.87 16.05
N ARG A 27 0.59 -26.75 14.76
CA ARG A 27 -0.17 -27.77 14.02
C ARG A 27 0.52 -29.12 14.09
N ASN A 28 1.83 -29.17 13.82
CA ASN A 28 2.57 -30.43 13.80
C ASN A 28 2.62 -31.08 15.19
N ASN A 29 2.86 -30.29 16.25
CA ASN A 29 2.87 -30.81 17.60
C ASN A 29 1.49 -31.32 18.05
N LEU A 30 0.40 -30.64 17.69
CA LEU A 30 -0.96 -31.12 17.95
C LEU A 30 -1.24 -32.44 17.21
N TYR A 31 -0.78 -32.56 15.97
CA TYR A 31 -0.93 -33.79 15.18
C TYR A 31 -0.17 -34.96 15.82
N TRP A 32 1.10 -34.76 16.15
CA TRP A 32 1.90 -35.82 16.79
C TRP A 32 1.48 -36.10 18.24
N ALA A 33 0.85 -35.15 18.94
CA ALA A 33 0.27 -35.40 20.24
C ALA A 33 -0.89 -36.40 20.14
N ALA A 34 -1.70 -36.31 19.07
CA ALA A 34 -2.76 -37.28 18.81
C ALA A 34 -2.18 -38.70 18.56
N GLU A 35 -1.11 -38.81 17.75
CA GLU A 35 -0.42 -40.09 17.54
C GLU A 35 0.13 -40.68 18.85
N ALA A 36 0.72 -39.84 19.72
CA ALA A 36 1.20 -40.26 21.03
C ALA A 36 0.06 -40.71 21.96
N ILE A 37 -1.10 -40.06 21.91
CA ILE A 37 -2.31 -40.47 22.64
C ILE A 37 -2.80 -41.84 22.14
N GLU A 38 -2.85 -42.05 20.83
CA GLU A 38 -3.24 -43.34 20.23
C GLU A 38 -2.27 -44.48 20.63
N ALA A 39 -1.00 -44.16 20.79
CA ALA A 39 0.03 -45.09 21.29
C ALA A 39 0.04 -45.25 22.83
N GLU A 40 -0.84 -44.55 23.54
CA GLU A 40 -0.89 -44.46 25.01
C GLU A 40 0.41 -43.92 25.66
N ASP A 41 1.23 -43.18 24.89
CA ASP A 41 2.41 -42.47 25.39
C ASP A 41 2.02 -41.06 25.90
N TRP A 42 1.47 -41.04 27.11
CA TRP A 42 0.99 -39.82 27.75
C TRP A 42 2.10 -38.80 28.07
N ALA A 43 3.34 -39.27 28.26
CA ALA A 43 4.46 -38.39 28.58
C ALA A 43 4.86 -37.56 27.35
N ASP A 44 4.93 -38.23 26.19
CA ASP A 44 5.22 -37.61 24.92
C ASP A 44 4.07 -36.71 24.44
N ALA A 45 2.82 -37.17 24.55
CA ALA A 45 1.64 -36.36 24.26
C ALA A 45 1.63 -35.05 25.07
N LYS A 46 1.92 -35.13 26.37
CA LYS A 46 2.02 -33.96 27.24
C LYS A 46 3.08 -32.99 26.72
N ALA A 47 4.30 -33.46 26.44
CA ALA A 47 5.39 -32.60 25.97
C ALA A 47 5.00 -31.83 24.71
N LYS A 48 4.39 -32.50 23.73
CA LYS A 48 3.93 -31.90 22.48
C LYS A 48 2.84 -30.85 22.68
N LEU A 49 1.90 -31.10 23.59
CA LEU A 49 0.86 -30.11 23.93
C LEU A 49 1.44 -28.86 24.59
N TYR A 50 2.45 -29.00 25.46
CA TYR A 50 3.16 -27.83 26.01
C TYR A 50 3.87 -27.03 24.93
N THR A 51 4.62 -27.69 24.05
CA THR A 51 5.28 -27.02 22.91
C THR A 51 4.26 -26.29 22.04
N ALA A 52 3.12 -26.90 21.72
CA ALA A 52 2.07 -26.24 20.96
C ALA A 52 1.50 -25.00 21.68
N GLY A 53 1.37 -25.04 23.01
CA GLY A 53 0.94 -23.89 23.80
C GLY A 53 1.93 -22.72 23.75
N ASP A 54 3.23 -23.01 23.92
CA ASP A 54 4.29 -22.00 23.89
C ASP A 54 4.38 -21.34 22.51
N GLU A 55 4.33 -22.14 21.45
CA GLU A 55 4.37 -21.67 20.06
C GLU A 55 3.16 -20.80 19.70
N LEU A 56 1.96 -21.09 20.24
CA LEU A 56 0.81 -20.20 20.10
C LEU A 56 1.05 -18.84 20.78
N GLY A 57 1.74 -18.81 21.92
CA GLY A 57 2.15 -17.58 22.59
C GLY A 57 3.10 -16.74 21.72
N HIS A 58 4.07 -17.39 21.07
CA HIS A 58 4.98 -16.75 20.13
C HIS A 58 4.24 -16.21 18.90
N ALA A 59 3.38 -17.01 18.26
CA ALA A 59 2.57 -16.55 17.13
C ALA A 59 1.71 -15.32 17.47
N THR A 60 1.11 -15.33 18.67
CA THR A 60 0.31 -14.20 19.17
C THR A 60 1.13 -12.93 19.32
N THR A 61 2.38 -13.05 19.78
CA THR A 61 3.32 -11.93 19.93
C THR A 61 3.58 -11.25 18.59
N HIS A 62 3.93 -12.02 17.56
CA HIS A 62 4.20 -11.51 16.21
C HIS A 62 2.95 -10.94 15.52
N LEU A 63 1.73 -11.39 15.89
CA LEU A 63 0.51 -10.87 15.29
C LEU A 63 -0.02 -9.60 15.95
N LEU A 64 -0.03 -9.54 17.28
CA LEU A 64 -0.92 -8.65 18.03
C LEU A 64 -0.23 -7.67 18.98
N GLN A 65 1.08 -7.79 19.25
CA GLN A 65 1.72 -6.85 20.18
C GLN A 65 1.89 -5.46 19.56
N ASP A 66 1.48 -4.46 20.33
CA ASP A 66 1.49 -3.02 20.05
C ASP A 66 2.15 -2.33 21.26
N ASN A 67 3.38 -2.76 21.58
CA ASN A 67 4.16 -2.30 22.72
C ASN A 67 5.37 -1.51 22.18
N VAL A 68 5.73 -0.41 22.85
CA VAL A 68 6.91 0.45 22.60
C VAL A 68 8.23 -0.32 22.43
N PHE A 69 8.31 -1.57 22.90
CA PHE A 69 9.49 -2.43 22.81
C PHE A 69 9.38 -3.60 21.82
N ASN A 70 8.18 -3.94 21.32
CA ASN A 70 7.97 -5.07 20.41
C ASN A 70 7.05 -4.66 19.26
N GLU A 71 7.63 -4.55 18.08
CA GLU A 71 6.94 -4.36 16.81
C GLU A 71 6.33 -5.70 16.37
N GLY A 72 5.15 -5.68 15.75
CA GLY A 72 4.47 -6.88 15.28
C GLY A 72 3.74 -6.61 13.96
N LEU A 73 3.27 -7.66 13.29
CA LEU A 73 2.59 -7.60 11.99
C LEU A 73 1.54 -6.49 11.95
N ARG A 74 0.64 -6.46 12.93
CA ARG A 74 -0.43 -5.45 13.00
C ARG A 74 0.13 -4.03 13.11
N ALA A 75 1.19 -3.82 13.90
CA ALA A 75 1.82 -2.52 14.08
C ALA A 75 2.46 -2.04 12.78
N HIS A 76 3.27 -2.86 12.12
CA HIS A 76 3.93 -2.49 10.87
C HIS A 76 2.96 -2.17 9.73
N TRP A 77 1.89 -2.93 9.59
CA TRP A 77 0.87 -2.63 8.58
C TRP A 77 0.13 -1.34 8.90
N LYS A 78 -0.23 -1.12 10.18
CA LYS A 78 -0.82 0.14 10.63
C LYS A 78 0.12 1.32 10.32
N ASP A 79 1.40 1.22 10.68
CA ASP A 79 2.41 2.26 10.44
C ASP A 79 2.63 2.49 8.94
N ALA A 80 2.58 1.45 8.11
CA ALA A 80 2.64 1.59 6.66
C ALA A 80 1.44 2.39 6.13
N PHE A 81 0.23 2.11 6.61
CA PHE A 81 -0.96 2.87 6.25
C PHE A 81 -0.92 4.31 6.76
N GLU A 82 -0.43 4.54 7.98
CA GLU A 82 -0.23 5.89 8.52
C GLU A 82 0.84 6.65 7.74
N TRP A 83 1.95 6.01 7.38
CA TRP A 83 2.96 6.59 6.50
C TRP A 83 2.34 7.00 5.17
N ILE A 84 1.57 6.10 4.53
CA ILE A 84 0.86 6.42 3.29
C ILE A 84 -0.07 7.60 3.51
N ASN A 85 -0.88 7.62 4.56
CA ASN A 85 -1.82 8.71 4.82
C ASN A 85 -1.11 10.06 5.04
N ASN A 86 0.02 10.06 5.74
CA ASN A 86 0.78 11.27 6.07
C ASN A 86 1.65 11.77 4.92
N ASN A 87 2.03 10.90 3.99
CA ASN A 87 2.86 11.22 2.83
C ASN A 87 2.07 11.16 1.52
N TRP A 88 0.77 10.86 1.59
CA TRP A 88 -0.13 11.01 0.47
C TRP A 88 -0.08 12.48 0.09
N PRO A 89 0.12 12.82 -1.20
CA PRO A 89 0.19 14.22 -1.59
C PRO A 89 -1.07 14.94 -1.12
N SER A 90 -0.91 15.77 -0.08
CA SER A 90 -1.95 16.61 0.49
C SER A 90 -2.07 17.83 -0.41
N GLY A 91 -2.66 17.62 -1.58
CA GLY A 91 -2.84 18.64 -2.60
C GLY A 91 -3.93 18.20 -3.56
N ASN A 92 -4.69 19.17 -4.07
CA ASN A 92 -5.76 18.96 -5.04
C ASN A 92 -5.20 18.34 -6.34
N GLY A 93 -5.01 17.01 -6.39
CA GLY A 93 -4.55 16.30 -7.58
C GLY A 93 -3.30 16.92 -8.25
N VAL A 94 -3.26 16.84 -9.58
CA VAL A 94 -2.28 17.54 -10.40
C VAL A 94 -2.51 19.04 -10.28
N THR A 95 -1.60 19.75 -9.60
CA THR A 95 -1.65 21.21 -9.49
C THR A 95 -1.04 21.87 -10.73
N MET A 96 -1.48 23.09 -11.07
CA MET A 96 -0.89 23.85 -12.19
C MET A 96 0.62 24.05 -12.01
N ASP A 97 1.08 24.28 -10.77
CA ASP A 97 2.50 24.42 -10.45
C ASP A 97 3.30 23.15 -10.75
N ALA A 98 2.73 21.97 -10.46
CA ALA A 98 3.35 20.69 -10.80
C ALA A 98 3.44 20.46 -12.32
N ILE A 99 2.42 20.88 -13.07
CA ILE A 99 2.43 20.83 -14.55
C ILE A 99 3.51 21.76 -15.10
N LEU A 100 3.57 23.00 -14.62
CA LEU A 100 4.55 23.97 -15.09
C LEU A 100 5.97 23.53 -14.78
N ASN A 101 6.24 23.02 -13.57
CA ASN A 101 7.55 22.46 -13.25
C ASN A 101 7.90 21.26 -14.13
N ALA A 102 6.96 20.34 -14.36
CA ALA A 102 7.18 19.22 -15.27
C ALA A 102 7.52 19.69 -16.69
N MET A 103 6.85 20.72 -17.20
CA MET A 103 7.17 21.32 -18.50
C MET A 103 8.54 22.03 -18.53
N LEU A 104 8.97 22.63 -17.42
CA LEU A 104 10.25 23.33 -17.33
C LEU A 104 11.46 22.37 -17.30
N VAL A 105 11.28 21.17 -16.77
CA VAL A 105 12.35 20.15 -16.68
C VAL A 105 12.25 19.07 -17.76
N ALA A 106 11.22 19.12 -18.61
CA ALA A 106 11.00 18.15 -19.68
C ALA A 106 12.17 18.14 -20.68
N ASP A 107 12.52 16.94 -21.16
CA ASP A 107 13.48 16.82 -22.25
C ASP A 107 12.84 17.19 -23.61
N PHE A 108 13.67 17.26 -24.65
CA PHE A 108 13.21 17.67 -25.98
C PHE A 108 12.15 16.72 -26.57
N ASP A 109 12.24 15.41 -26.32
CA ASP A 109 11.30 14.40 -26.84
C ASP A 109 9.95 14.50 -26.12
N GLU A 110 9.97 14.75 -24.81
CA GLU A 110 8.77 15.02 -24.00
C GLU A 110 8.07 16.32 -24.43
N LEU A 111 8.84 17.38 -24.68
CA LEU A 111 8.35 18.65 -25.23
C LEU A 111 7.70 18.45 -26.61
N GLN A 112 8.35 17.69 -27.50
CA GLN A 112 7.84 17.40 -28.83
C GLN A 112 6.52 16.62 -28.77
N LYS A 113 6.41 15.62 -27.89
CA LYS A 113 5.16 14.86 -27.67
C LYS A 113 4.05 15.75 -27.14
N PHE A 114 4.36 16.61 -26.16
CA PHE A 114 3.38 17.54 -25.59
C PHE A 114 2.85 18.51 -26.65
N ILE A 115 3.73 19.15 -27.42
CA ILE A 115 3.34 20.06 -28.52
C ILE A 115 2.50 19.31 -29.57
N GLY A 116 2.93 18.10 -29.96
CA GLY A 116 2.19 17.28 -30.93
C GLY A 116 0.77 16.96 -30.48
N ILE A 117 0.55 16.69 -29.18
CA ILE A 117 -0.78 16.48 -28.61
C ILE A 117 -1.60 17.77 -28.63
N VAL A 118 -1.03 18.91 -28.23
CA VAL A 118 -1.71 20.22 -28.24
C VAL A 118 -2.14 20.59 -29.66
N ASP A 119 -1.26 20.40 -30.65
CA ASP A 119 -1.57 20.70 -32.04
C ASP A 119 -2.62 19.73 -32.62
N ALA A 120 -2.59 18.46 -32.24
CA ALA A 120 -3.65 17.51 -32.59
C ALA A 120 -5.03 17.97 -32.04
N TYR A 121 -5.09 18.46 -30.79
CA TYR A 121 -6.32 19.04 -30.23
C TYR A 121 -6.77 20.29 -31.00
N ARG A 122 -5.85 21.19 -31.38
CA ARG A 122 -6.18 22.37 -32.19
C ARG A 122 -6.75 22.00 -33.56
N VAL A 123 -6.14 21.05 -34.24
CA VAL A 123 -6.63 20.54 -35.52
C VAL A 123 -8.01 19.88 -35.36
N ALA A 124 -8.23 19.13 -34.28
CA ALA A 124 -9.53 18.55 -33.98
C ALA A 124 -10.61 19.62 -33.75
N ILE A 125 -10.29 20.73 -33.07
CA ILE A 125 -11.20 21.87 -32.89
C ILE A 125 -11.45 22.59 -34.21
N TRP A 126 -10.44 22.80 -35.05
CA TRP A 126 -10.61 23.46 -36.35
C TRP A 126 -11.53 22.69 -37.30
N ASN A 127 -11.48 21.36 -37.23
CA ASN A 127 -12.37 20.49 -38.00
C ASN A 127 -13.72 20.24 -37.32
N ALA A 128 -13.91 20.73 -36.09
CA ALA A 128 -15.19 20.60 -35.38
C ALA A 128 -16.18 21.67 -35.87
N PRO A 129 -17.47 21.33 -36.07
CA PRO A 129 -18.49 22.32 -36.38
C PRO A 129 -18.57 23.38 -35.28
N PHE A 130 -18.68 24.65 -35.67
CA PHE A 130 -18.69 25.78 -34.76
C PHE A 130 -19.82 25.67 -33.73
N ASN A 131 -19.46 25.50 -32.45
CA ASN A 131 -20.43 25.41 -31.36
C ASN A 131 -20.69 26.80 -30.76
N ALA A 132 -21.57 27.57 -31.42
CA ALA A 132 -21.92 28.93 -31.04
C ALA A 132 -22.38 29.04 -29.57
N ASN A 133 -23.08 28.03 -29.04
CA ASN A 133 -23.59 28.03 -27.67
C ASN A 133 -22.47 27.91 -26.64
N PHE A 134 -21.46 27.06 -26.89
CA PHE A 134 -20.29 26.91 -26.02
C PHE A 134 -19.50 28.22 -25.94
N TYR A 135 -19.19 28.84 -27.07
CA TYR A 135 -18.42 30.09 -27.10
C TYR A 135 -19.20 31.29 -26.55
N ALA A 136 -20.53 31.36 -26.74
CA ALA A 136 -21.36 32.39 -26.13
C ALA A 136 -21.51 32.22 -24.60
N ALA A 137 -21.43 30.99 -24.08
CA ALA A 137 -21.39 30.73 -22.64
C ALA A 137 -20.00 31.06 -22.05
N LEU A 138 -18.93 30.73 -22.78
CA LEU A 138 -17.54 31.07 -22.41
C LEU A 138 -17.36 32.60 -22.32
N ALA A 139 -17.80 33.35 -23.34
CA ALA A 139 -17.71 34.81 -23.38
C ALA A 139 -18.45 35.48 -22.20
N ARG A 140 -19.65 34.99 -21.87
CA ARG A 140 -20.40 35.46 -20.69
C ARG A 140 -19.68 35.16 -19.36
N GLY A 141 -18.96 34.05 -19.28
CA GLY A 141 -18.14 33.72 -18.10
C GLY A 141 -16.93 34.65 -17.92
N PHE A 142 -16.34 35.14 -19.01
CA PHE A 142 -15.27 36.14 -18.97
C PHE A 142 -15.79 37.56 -18.67
N GLU A 143 -17.01 37.88 -19.09
CA GLU A 143 -17.66 39.18 -18.83
C GLU A 143 -17.94 39.42 -17.33
N THR A 144 -17.98 38.36 -16.52
CA THR A 144 -18.18 38.42 -15.06
C THR A 144 -16.90 38.26 -14.23
N TRP A 145 -15.72 38.25 -14.84
CA TRP A 145 -14.43 38.18 -14.13
C TRP A 145 -13.95 39.60 -13.80
N PRO A 146 -13.84 40.01 -12.51
CA PRO A 146 -13.26 41.32 -12.14
C PRO A 146 -11.78 41.45 -12.50
#